data_AF-A0A1I6C0K1-F1
#
_entry.id   AF-A0A1I6C0K1-F1
#
_cell.length_a   1.000
_cell.length_b   1.000
_cell.length_c   1.000
_cell.angle_alpha   90.00
_cell.angle_beta   90.00
_cell.angle_gamma   90.00
#
_symmetry.space_group_name_H-M   'P 1'
#
loop_
_entity.id
_entity.type
_entity.pdbx_description
1 polymer ?
#
loop_
_entity_poly.entity_id
_entity_poly.type
_entity_poly.pdbx_seq_one_letter_code
_entity_poly.pdbx_strand_id
1 'polypeptide(L)'
;MSRIFTDYHNKTAITLPDEFIDVKTGDTHIVSSKIQDQIEYHAKNNTLIHLVLSALNSYLHPRLPNGNLEEVLLELSEIKKMLQYGTSPKKHSPYVTQLGDLQKESKDLNLEDIEEVLNAFGG
;
A
#
# COMPACT_ATOMS: atom_id res chain seq x y z
N MET A 1 -30.84 -18.21 -4.14
CA MET A 1 -31.42 -17.99 -2.79
C MET A 1 -30.33 -17.45 -1.88
N SER A 2 -30.54 -16.29 -1.24
CA SER A 2 -29.53 -15.74 -0.31
C SER A 2 -29.42 -16.56 0.98
N ARG A 3 -28.19 -16.78 1.48
CA ARG A 3 -27.91 -17.43 2.77
C ARG A 3 -27.63 -16.39 3.84
N ILE A 4 -28.07 -16.66 5.07
CA ILE A 4 -27.85 -15.77 6.23
C ILE A 4 -26.90 -16.46 7.22
N PHE A 5 -25.86 -15.75 7.61
CA PHE A 5 -24.86 -16.17 8.59
C PHE A 5 -24.93 -15.26 9.80
N THR A 6 -25.08 -15.85 10.99
CA THR A 6 -25.29 -15.09 12.22
C THR A 6 -24.23 -15.45 13.25
N ASP A 7 -23.55 -14.43 13.76
CA ASP A 7 -22.75 -14.47 14.98
C ASP A 7 -23.63 -13.96 16.13
N TYR A 8 -24.10 -14.90 16.94
CA TYR A 8 -25.01 -14.60 18.06
C TYR A 8 -24.32 -13.89 19.23
N HIS A 9 -23.00 -14.03 19.37
CA HIS A 9 -22.25 -13.40 20.45
C HIS A 9 -22.08 -11.90 20.17
N ASN A 10 -21.62 -11.56 18.98
CA ASN A 10 -21.39 -10.17 18.56
C ASN A 10 -22.63 -9.55 17.89
N LYS A 11 -23.77 -10.25 17.89
CA LYS A 11 -25.04 -9.82 17.27
C LYS A 11 -24.85 -9.32 15.83
N THR A 12 -23.98 -9.99 15.09
CA THR A 12 -23.63 -9.63 13.71
C THR A 12 -24.30 -10.63 12.76
N ALA A 13 -24.98 -10.14 11.73
CA ALA A 13 -25.60 -10.98 10.72
C ALA A 13 -25.16 -10.53 9.32
N ILE A 14 -24.79 -11.48 8.46
CA ILE A 14 -24.39 -11.26 7.08
C ILE A 14 -25.31 -12.05 6.17
N THR A 15 -25.86 -11.39 5.16
CA THR A 15 -26.61 -12.05 4.10
C THR A 15 -25.74 -12.10 2.85
N LEU A 16 -25.56 -13.30 2.29
CA LEU A 16 -24.74 -13.54 1.12
C LEU A 16 -25.62 -13.99 -0.05
N PRO A 17 -25.62 -13.27 -1.19
CA PRO A 17 -26.29 -13.72 -2.40
C PRO A 17 -25.49 -14.84 -3.09
N ASP A 18 -26.10 -15.55 -4.03
CA ASP A 18 -25.39 -16.56 -4.83
C ASP A 18 -24.49 -15.92 -5.89
N GLU A 19 -24.83 -14.70 -6.32
CA GLU A 19 -24.17 -13.94 -7.36
C GLU A 19 -24.00 -12.48 -6.92
N PHE A 20 -22.94 -11.83 -7.38
CA PHE A 20 -22.69 -10.42 -7.17
C PHE A 20 -22.27 -9.75 -8.48
N ILE A 21 -22.49 -8.45 -8.59
CA ILE A 21 -22.09 -7.66 -9.76
C ILE A 21 -20.76 -6.98 -9.43
N ASP A 22 -19.75 -7.15 -10.28
CA ASP A 22 -18.56 -6.32 -10.21
C ASP A 22 -18.92 -4.92 -10.73
N VAL A 23 -18.85 -3.92 -9.84
CA VAL A 23 -19.21 -2.54 -10.15
C VAL A 23 -18.29 -1.92 -11.21
N LYS A 24 -17.07 -2.45 -11.38
CA LYS A 24 -16.10 -1.93 -12.36
C LYS A 24 -16.35 -2.44 -13.77
N THR A 25 -16.70 -3.72 -13.91
CA THR A 25 -16.91 -4.35 -15.23
C THR A 25 -18.37 -4.42 -15.63
N GLY A 26 -19.29 -4.40 -14.65
CA GLY A 26 -20.71 -4.65 -14.84
C GLY A 26 -21.06 -6.13 -14.95
N ASP A 27 -20.08 -7.03 -14.83
CA ASP A 27 -20.27 -8.47 -14.97
C ASP A 27 -20.84 -9.09 -13.69
N THR A 28 -21.69 -10.11 -13.88
CA THR A 28 -22.21 -10.92 -12.78
C THR A 28 -21.28 -12.09 -12.51
N HIS A 29 -20.85 -12.23 -11.27
CA HIS A 29 -19.98 -13.30 -10.80
C HIS A 29 -20.67 -14.15 -9.74
N ILE A 30 -20.50 -15.47 -9.84
CA ILE A 30 -20.96 -16.42 -8.83
C ILE A 30 -20.05 -16.30 -7.60
N VAL A 31 -20.65 -16.25 -6.42
CA VAL A 31 -19.91 -16.25 -5.15
C VAL A 31 -19.20 -17.59 -4.97
N SER A 32 -17.87 -17.56 -4.89
CA SER A 32 -17.08 -18.78 -4.73
C SER A 32 -17.41 -19.53 -3.44
N SER A 33 -17.35 -20.87 -3.48
CA SER A 33 -17.53 -21.72 -2.30
C SER A 33 -16.56 -21.39 -1.17
N LYS A 34 -15.31 -21.03 -1.52
CA LYS A 34 -14.28 -20.64 -0.54
C LYS A 34 -14.69 -19.45 0.33
N ILE A 35 -15.41 -18.47 -0.24
CA ILE A 35 -15.94 -17.33 0.52
C ILE A 35 -17.03 -17.79 1.49
N GLN A 36 -17.91 -18.70 1.05
CA GLN A 36 -18.96 -19.26 1.89
C GLN A 36 -18.35 -20.00 3.09
N ASP A 37 -17.34 -20.84 2.86
CA ASP A 37 -16.64 -21.60 3.89
C ASP A 37 -15.98 -20.68 4.93
N GLN A 38 -15.36 -19.57 4.48
CA GLN A 38 -14.77 -18.60 5.40
C GLN A 38 -15.82 -17.88 6.25
N ILE A 39 -16.91 -17.43 5.65
CA ILE A 39 -18.00 -16.76 6.39
C ILE A 39 -18.59 -17.73 7.42
N GLU A 40 -18.80 -19.00 7.04
CA GLU A 40 -19.31 -20.02 7.95
C GLU A 40 -18.34 -20.29 9.11
N TYR A 41 -17.03 -20.38 8.84
CA TYR A 41 -16.00 -20.51 9.87
C TYR A 41 -16.04 -19.34 10.86
N HIS A 42 -16.11 -18.10 10.37
CA HIS A 42 -16.12 -16.92 11.25
C HIS A 42 -17.43 -16.76 12.02
N ALA A 43 -18.56 -17.19 11.46
CA ALA A 43 -19.84 -17.24 12.17
C ALA A 43 -19.81 -18.25 13.33
N LYS A 44 -19.25 -19.45 13.11
CA LYS A 44 -19.11 -20.49 14.15
C LYS A 44 -18.15 -20.09 15.27
N ASN A 45 -17.12 -19.30 14.94
CA ASN A 45 -16.10 -18.88 15.90
C ASN A 45 -16.38 -17.52 16.57
N ASN A 46 -17.55 -16.92 16.36
CA ASN A 46 -17.90 -15.60 16.89
C ASN A 46 -16.87 -14.51 16.50
N THR A 47 -16.38 -14.56 15.26
CA THR A 47 -15.40 -13.60 14.72
C THR A 47 -15.89 -12.96 13.43
N LEU A 48 -17.20 -13.01 13.18
CA LEU A 48 -17.79 -12.53 11.93
C LEU A 48 -17.58 -11.03 11.73
N ILE A 49 -17.65 -10.26 12.81
CA ILE A 49 -17.35 -8.82 12.79
C ILE A 49 -15.90 -8.53 12.41
N HIS A 50 -14.94 -9.35 12.87
CA HIS A 50 -13.53 -9.18 12.53
C HIS A 50 -13.27 -9.43 11.05
N LEU A 51 -13.93 -10.44 10.47
CA LEU A 51 -13.86 -10.70 9.03
C LEU A 51 -14.33 -9.48 8.22
N VAL A 52 -15.48 -8.92 8.57
CA VAL A 52 -16.06 -7.75 7.87
C VAL A 52 -15.15 -6.54 7.99
N LEU A 53 -14.71 -6.20 9.21
CA LEU A 53 -13.84 -5.04 9.44
C LEU A 53 -12.50 -5.21 8.74
N SER A 54 -11.92 -6.41 8.74
CA SER A 54 -10.65 -6.68 8.05
C SER A 54 -10.80 -6.57 6.53
N ALA A 55 -11.90 -7.10 5.97
CA ALA A 55 -12.19 -7.01 4.54
C ALA A 55 -12.43 -5.57 4.10
N LEU A 56 -13.22 -4.79 4.85
CA LEU A 56 -13.45 -3.37 4.61
C LEU A 56 -12.15 -2.57 4.70
N ASN A 57 -11.34 -2.84 5.73
CA ASN A 57 -10.06 -2.19 5.87
C ASN A 57 -9.13 -2.48 4.69
N SER A 58 -9.07 -3.73 4.23
CA SER A 58 -8.28 -4.09 3.05
C SER A 58 -8.80 -3.49 1.75
N TYR A 59 -10.11 -3.28 1.64
CA TYR A 59 -10.74 -2.67 0.47
C TYR A 59 -10.52 -1.15 0.41
N LEU A 60 -10.67 -0.47 1.55
CA LEU A 60 -10.50 0.98 1.67
C LEU A 60 -9.04 1.41 1.71
N HIS A 61 -8.17 0.57 2.28
CA HIS A 61 -6.73 0.76 2.32
C HIS A 61 -6.08 -0.36 1.52
N PRO A 62 -6.19 -0.34 0.18
CA PRO A 62 -5.48 -1.30 -0.65
C PRO A 62 -4.00 -1.12 -0.34
N ARG A 63 -3.39 -2.14 0.27
CA ARG A 63 -1.94 -2.18 0.39
C ARG A 63 -1.45 -2.12 -1.03
N LEU A 64 -0.69 -1.07 -1.39
CA LEU A 64 -0.01 -1.05 -2.67
C LEU A 64 0.72 -2.38 -2.79
N PRO A 65 0.55 -3.12 -3.89
CA PRO A 65 1.05 -4.49 -4.01
C PRO A 65 2.57 -4.47 -4.07
N ASN A 66 3.24 -4.27 -2.93
CA ASN A 66 4.69 -4.10 -2.78
C ASN A 66 5.33 -3.52 -4.04
N GLY A 67 4.72 -2.47 -4.60
CA GLY A 67 5.27 -1.74 -5.74
C GLY A 67 6.35 -0.90 -5.13
N ASN A 68 7.51 -1.55 -4.96
CA ASN A 68 8.72 -1.12 -4.28
C ASN A 68 8.62 0.32 -3.79
N LEU A 69 8.15 0.52 -2.56
CA LEU A 69 8.35 1.79 -1.86
C LEU A 69 9.83 2.19 -1.97
N GLU A 70 10.73 1.21 -1.94
CA GLU A 70 12.17 1.37 -2.20
C GLU A 70 12.49 1.94 -3.59
N GLU A 71 11.78 1.57 -4.65
CA GLU A 71 12.01 2.01 -6.04
C GLU A 71 11.45 3.42 -6.23
N VAL A 72 10.28 3.71 -5.64
CA VAL A 72 9.75 5.07 -5.56
C VAL A 72 10.70 5.98 -4.76
N LEU A 73 11.22 5.50 -3.62
CA LEU A 73 12.19 6.25 -2.82
C LEU A 73 13.53 6.41 -3.55
N LEU A 74 13.94 5.43 -4.35
CA LEU A 74 15.16 5.47 -5.16
C LEU A 74 15.01 6.49 -6.30
N GLU A 75 13.90 6.47 -7.03
CA GLU A 75 13.57 7.48 -8.04
C GLU A 75 13.50 8.89 -7.44
N LEU A 76 12.85 9.06 -6.28
CA LEU A 76 12.82 10.35 -5.57
C LEU A 76 14.22 10.81 -5.12
N SER A 77 15.09 9.87 -4.72
CA SER A 77 16.49 10.17 -4.38
C SER A 77 17.29 10.61 -5.60
N GLU A 78 16.99 10.05 -6.78
CA GLU A 78 17.64 10.37 -8.04
C GLU A 78 17.20 11.75 -8.54
N ILE A 79 15.90 12.07 -8.43
CA ILE A 79 15.37 13.42 -8.69
C ILE A 79 16.03 14.44 -7.76
N LYS A 80 16.17 14.14 -6.46
CA LYS A 80 16.89 15.01 -5.51
C LYS A 80 18.33 15.28 -5.94
N LYS A 81 19.06 14.25 -6.39
CA LYS A 81 20.41 14.42 -6.94
C LYS A 81 20.41 15.32 -8.16
N MET A 82 19.53 15.07 -9.14
CA MET A 82 19.43 15.90 -10.34
C MET A 82 19.12 17.37 -10.03
N LEU A 83 18.25 17.64 -9.06
CA LEU A 83 17.94 18.99 -8.61
C LEU A 83 19.15 19.65 -7.90
N GLN A 84 19.93 18.90 -7.14
CA GLN A 84 21.16 19.39 -6.50
C GLN A 84 22.28 19.66 -7.50
N TYR A 85 22.40 18.86 -8.56
CA TYR A 85 23.36 19.07 -9.64
C TYR A 85 22.91 20.13 -10.66
N GLY A 86 21.64 20.53 -10.67
CA GLY A 86 21.06 21.53 -11.58
C GLY A 86 21.28 23.00 -11.19
N THR A 87 21.76 23.30 -9.99
CA THR A 87 21.99 24.67 -9.48
C THR A 87 23.47 25.05 -9.44
N SER A 88 24.21 24.81 -10.51
CA SER A 88 25.51 25.48 -10.71
C SER A 88 25.70 25.91 -12.17
N PRO A 89 25.75 27.23 -12.46
CA PRO A 89 26.10 27.68 -13.79
C PRO A 89 27.63 27.66 -13.96
N LYS A 90 28.09 26.90 -14.96
CA LYS A 90 29.38 26.99 -15.69
C LYS A 90 30.68 26.74 -14.89
N LYS A 91 31.46 25.75 -15.36
CA LYS A 91 32.66 25.92 -16.23
C LYS A 91 33.32 24.55 -16.51
N HIS A 92 33.71 24.32 -17.78
CA HIS A 92 34.82 23.50 -18.33
C HIS A 92 35.41 22.35 -17.47
N SER A 93 35.75 21.12 -17.92
CA SER A 93 36.21 20.55 -19.21
C SER A 93 36.41 19.01 -18.99
N PRO A 94 36.94 18.17 -19.91
CA PRO A 94 36.46 16.80 -20.13
C PRO A 94 37.33 15.67 -19.55
N TYR A 95 36.75 14.46 -19.51
CA TYR A 95 37.37 13.12 -19.50
C TYR A 95 38.50 12.82 -18.49
N VAL A 96 38.22 11.97 -17.49
CA VAL A 96 39.11 10.84 -17.09
C VAL A 96 38.26 9.70 -16.52
N THR A 97 38.35 8.53 -17.15
CA THR A 97 37.93 7.22 -16.62
C THR A 97 38.86 6.79 -15.49
N GLN A 98 38.35 6.38 -14.32
CA GLN A 98 39.07 5.47 -13.40
C GLN A 98 38.16 4.85 -12.34
N LEU A 99 38.24 3.51 -12.24
CA LEU A 99 37.72 2.66 -11.18
C LEU A 99 38.22 3.11 -9.78
N GLY A 100 37.44 2.87 -8.72
CA GLY A 100 37.99 2.87 -7.37
C GLY A 100 36.95 2.92 -6.25
N ASP A 101 36.75 1.76 -5.62
CA ASP A 101 36.13 1.48 -4.33
C ASP A 101 36.29 2.58 -3.25
N LEU A 102 35.18 3.14 -2.73
CA LEU A 102 35.13 3.87 -1.45
C LEU A 102 33.76 3.69 -0.77
N GLN A 103 33.66 2.61 0.01
CA GLN A 103 33.33 2.63 1.44
C GLN A 103 32.32 3.69 1.95
N LYS A 104 31.13 3.20 2.29
CA LYS A 104 30.48 3.29 3.63
C LYS A 104 30.68 4.60 4.42
N GLU A 105 29.73 5.52 4.31
CA GLU A 105 29.32 6.40 5.41
C GLU A 105 27.79 6.40 5.52
N SER A 106 27.29 5.64 6.50
CA SER A 106 25.92 5.79 7.02
C SER A 106 25.86 7.12 7.78
N LYS A 107 25.53 8.19 7.06
CA LYS A 107 25.23 9.48 7.68
C LYS A 107 23.82 9.40 8.24
N ASP A 108 23.73 9.37 9.57
CA ASP A 108 22.47 9.50 10.31
C ASP A 108 21.69 10.69 9.72
N LEU A 109 20.54 10.38 9.13
CA LEU A 109 19.63 11.40 8.62
C LEU A 109 18.86 11.94 9.83
N ASN A 110 19.20 13.16 10.25
CA ASN A 110 18.54 13.83 11.37
C ASN A 110 17.07 14.08 11.03
N LEU A 111 16.19 13.71 11.96
CA LEU A 111 14.73 13.84 11.81
C LEU A 111 14.30 15.30 11.56
N GLU A 112 15.07 16.27 12.07
CA GLU A 112 14.84 17.71 11.91
C GLU A 112 14.93 18.16 10.44
N ASP A 113 15.81 17.55 9.64
CA ASP A 113 15.94 17.86 8.21
C ASP A 113 14.70 17.40 7.42
N ILE A 114 14.01 16.36 7.90
CA ILE A 114 12.78 15.83 7.30
C ILE A 114 11.60 16.76 7.63
N GLU A 115 11.55 17.29 8.85
CA GLU A 115 10.50 18.22 9.29
C GLU A 115 10.57 19.55 8.53
N GLU A 116 11.77 20.08 8.28
CA GLU A 116 11.95 21.31 7.50
C GLU A 116 11.50 21.14 6.05
N VAL A 117 11.78 19.98 5.44
CA VAL A 117 11.32 19.66 4.08
C VAL A 117 9.81 19.53 4.04
N LEU A 118 9.19 18.85 5.01
CA LEU A 118 7.73 18.69 5.06
C LEU A 118 7.00 20.03 5.25
N ASN A 119 7.52 20.93 6.09
CA ASN A 119 6.96 22.27 6.27
C ASN A 119 7.11 23.16 5.03
N ALA A 120 8.14 22.95 4.20
CA ALA A 120 8.29 23.69 2.95
C ALA A 120 7.26 23.30 1.87
N PHE A 121 6.66 22.11 1.96
CA PHE A 121 5.61 21.64 1.05
C PHE A 121 4.20 21.75 1.63
N GLY A 122 4.06 21.77 2.97
CA GLY A 122 2.81 21.96 3.68
C GLY A 122 2.66 23.40 4.15
N GLY A 123 2.27 24.31 3.25
CA GLY A 123 1.70 25.60 3.63
C GLY A 123 0.38 25.45 4.36
#